data_AF-A0A962E7P5-F1
#
_entry.id   AF-A0A962E7P5-F1
#
_cell.length_a   1.000
_cell.length_b   1.000
_cell.length_c   1.000
_cell.angle_alpha   90.00
_cell.angle_beta   90.00
_cell.angle_gamma   90.00
#
_symmetry.space_group_name_H-M   'P 1'
#
loop_
_entity.id
_entity.type
_entity.pdbx_description
1 polymer ?
#
loop_
_entity_poly.entity_id
_entity_poly.type
_entity_poly.pdbx_seq_one_letter_code
_entity_poly.pdbx_strand_id
1 'polypeptide(L)'
;MRTLQLAMALSPYLICAGLDAWWHERGRVVPRTEWWLHLLLALCLIAFLIGVFARLPMLAFGALGLFVPLHLSDAIGFHRDIDRRERLVHAAANLALIAFVTFWISVDSLWP
;
A
#
# COMPACT_ATOMS: atom_id res chain seq x y z
N MET A 1 -20.22 10.35 5.65
CA MET A 1 -20.27 8.87 5.61
C MET A 1 -19.16 8.26 4.76
N ARG A 2 -18.94 8.69 3.51
CA ARG A 2 -17.82 8.23 2.66
C ARG A 2 -16.45 8.16 3.36
N THR A 3 -15.99 9.26 3.96
CA THR A 3 -14.68 9.31 4.63
C THR A 3 -14.56 8.25 5.73
N LEU A 4 -15.61 8.04 6.52
CA LEU A 4 -15.62 7.02 7.56
C LEU A 4 -15.59 5.60 6.96
N GLN A 5 -16.36 5.35 5.90
CA GLN A 5 -16.36 4.07 5.17
C GLN A 5 -14.98 3.76 4.60
N LEU A 6 -14.33 4.74 3.96
CA LEU A 6 -12.98 4.60 3.43
C LEU A 6 -11.96 4.37 4.54
N ALA A 7 -12.04 5.11 5.66
CA ALA A 7 -11.13 4.92 6.79
C ALA A 7 -11.26 3.52 7.41
N MET A 8 -12.49 3.02 7.56
CA MET A 8 -12.74 1.66 8.05
C MET A 8 -12.19 0.62 7.07
N ALA A 9 -12.43 0.78 5.77
CA ALA A 9 -11.92 -0.10 4.74
C ALA A 9 -10.38 -0.08 4.59
N LEU A 10 -9.74 1.05 4.92
CA LEU A 10 -8.29 1.20 4.90
C LEU A 10 -7.61 0.55 6.11
N SER A 11 -8.32 0.41 7.23
CA SER A 11 -7.74 -0.05 8.50
C SER A 11 -7.04 -1.42 8.44
N PRO A 12 -7.56 -2.46 7.75
CA PRO A 12 -6.88 -3.75 7.68
C PRO A 12 -5.53 -3.64 6.98
N TYR A 13 -5.44 -2.79 5.95
CA TYR A 13 -4.19 -2.52 5.24
C TYR A 13 -3.17 -1.84 6.17
N LEU A 14 -3.57 -0.78 6.90
CA LEU A 14 -2.65 -0.08 7.81
C LEU A 14 -2.12 -0.99 8.92
N ILE A 15 -2.96 -1.88 9.46
CA ILE A 15 -2.55 -2.86 10.47
C ILE A 15 -1.53 -3.83 9.86
N CYS A 16 -1.82 -4.43 8.71
CA CYS A 16 -0.92 -5.40 8.08
C CYS A 16 0.40 -4.74 7.64
N ALA A 17 0.35 -3.57 6.99
CA ALA A 17 1.52 -2.84 6.55
C ALA A 17 2.41 -2.37 7.73
N GLY A 18 1.81 -1.97 8.85
CA GLY A 18 2.56 -1.62 10.06
C GLY A 18 3.27 -2.84 10.67
N LEU A 19 2.60 -3.99 10.70
CA LEU A 19 3.21 -5.26 11.15
C LEU A 19 4.31 -5.73 10.21
N ASP A 20 4.10 -5.59 8.90
CA ASP A 20 5.08 -5.92 7.86
C ASP A 20 6.35 -5.09 8.03
N ALA A 21 6.23 -3.76 8.10
CA ALA A 21 7.35 -2.85 8.30
C ALA A 21 8.12 -3.16 9.59
N TRP A 22 7.41 -3.44 10.69
CA TRP A 22 8.04 -3.80 11.96
C TRP A 22 8.87 -5.09 11.85
N TRP A 23 8.34 -6.14 11.21
CA TRP A 23 9.08 -7.38 11.03
C TRP A 23 10.24 -7.22 10.07
N HIS A 24 10.05 -6.45 9.01
CA HIS A 24 11.06 -6.16 8.01
C HIS A 24 12.28 -5.45 8.63
N GLU A 25 12.05 -4.42 9.44
CA GLU A 25 13.13 -3.69 10.14
C GLU A 25 13.85 -4.52 11.19
N ARG A 26 13.18 -5.50 11.81
CA ARG A 26 13.79 -6.40 12.81
C ARG A 26 14.46 -7.63 12.19
N GLY A 27 14.00 -8.06 11.02
CA GLY A 27 14.41 -9.32 10.40
C GLY A 27 15.76 -9.23 9.72
N ARG A 28 16.14 -8.06 9.19
CA ARG A 28 17.41 -7.87 8.49
C ARG A 28 17.83 -6.41 8.36
N VAL A 29 19.08 -6.22 7.97
CA VAL A 29 19.59 -4.91 7.55
C VAL A 29 19.11 -4.62 6.13
N VAL A 30 18.39 -3.51 5.96
CA VAL A 30 17.86 -3.07 4.67
C VAL A 30 18.93 -2.28 3.90
N PRO A 31 19.31 -2.70 2.66
CA PRO A 31 20.23 -1.94 1.83
C PRO A 31 19.64 -0.57 1.44
N ARG A 32 20.50 0.44 1.22
CA ARG A 32 20.05 1.80 0.88
C ARG A 32 19.18 1.88 -0.37
N THR A 33 19.40 1.00 -1.34
CA THR A 33 18.59 0.94 -2.57
C THR A 33 17.14 0.56 -2.28
N GLU A 34 16.93 -0.42 -1.41
CA GLU A 34 15.60 -0.83 -0.96
C GLU A 34 14.96 0.26 -0.11
N TRP A 35 15.75 0.94 0.74
CA TRP A 35 15.25 2.06 1.52
C TRP A 35 14.67 3.19 0.65
N TRP A 36 15.37 3.58 -0.42
CA TRP A 36 14.86 4.58 -1.37
C TRP A 36 13.60 4.11 -2.10
N LEU A 37 13.52 2.82 -2.43
CA LEU A 37 12.34 2.22 -3.05
C LEU A 37 11.14 2.27 -2.10
N HIS A 38 11.33 1.91 -0.83
CA HIS A 38 10.30 1.99 0.21
C HIS A 38 9.85 3.43 0.46
N LEU A 39 10.77 4.39 0.48
CA LEU A 39 10.42 5.81 0.59
C LEU A 39 9.53 6.23 -0.58
N LEU A 40 9.89 5.86 -1.81
CA LEU A 40 9.11 6.21 -2.99
C LEU A 40 7.72 5.54 -2.97
N LEU A 41 7.64 4.28 -2.54
CA LEU A 41 6.38 3.56 -2.33
C LEU A 41 5.51 4.27 -1.28
N ALA A 42 6.08 4.68 -0.15
CA ALA A 42 5.37 5.41 0.90
C ALA A 42 4.84 6.75 0.38
N LEU A 43 5.63 7.49 -0.40
CA LEU A 43 5.20 8.75 -1.01
C LEU A 43 4.07 8.54 -2.02
N CYS A 44 4.16 7.53 -2.88
CA CYS A 44 3.09 7.16 -3.80
C CYS A 44 1.81 6.78 -3.05
N LEU A 45 1.91 5.99 -1.99
CA LEU A 45 0.77 5.62 -1.16
C LEU A 45 0.13 6.85 -0.48
N ILE A 46 0.94 7.76 0.08
CA ILE A 46 0.45 9.00 0.68
C ILE A 46 -0.28 9.85 -0.37
N ALA A 47 0.32 10.04 -1.56
CA ALA A 47 -0.31 10.77 -2.64
C ALA A 47 -1.61 10.11 -3.11
N PHE A 48 -1.65 8.78 -3.18
CA PHE A 48 -2.86 8.01 -3.47
C PHE A 48 -3.94 8.27 -2.43
N LEU A 49 -3.63 8.14 -1.14
CA LEU A 49 -4.58 8.38 -0.05
C LEU A 49 -5.08 9.83 -0.05
N ILE A 50 -4.20 10.82 -0.27
CA ILE A 50 -4.61 12.21 -0.46
C ILE A 50 -5.60 12.32 -1.62
N GLY A 51 -5.30 11.72 -2.77
CA GLY A 51 -6.21 11.72 -3.92
C GLY A 51 -7.58 11.09 -3.61
N VAL A 52 -7.58 9.95 -2.92
CA VAL A 52 -8.80 9.24 -2.50
C VAL A 52 -9.63 10.10 -1.54
N PHE A 53 -9.03 10.64 -0.48
CA PHE A 53 -9.76 11.38 0.54
C PHE A 53 -10.14 12.81 0.11
N ALA A 54 -9.35 13.46 -0.74
CA ALA A 54 -9.62 14.79 -1.29
C ALA A 54 -10.48 14.77 -2.58
N ARG A 55 -10.92 13.60 -3.04
CA ARG A 55 -11.69 13.42 -4.29
C ARG A 55 -10.97 13.96 -5.53
N LEU A 56 -9.67 13.69 -5.63
CA LEU A 56 -8.83 14.01 -6.78
C LEU A 56 -8.48 12.71 -7.52
N PRO A 57 -9.38 12.17 -8.37
CA PRO A 57 -9.21 10.85 -8.97
C PRO A 57 -7.97 10.77 -9.86
N MET A 58 -7.62 11.85 -10.58
CA MET A 58 -6.40 11.89 -11.39
C MET A 58 -5.14 11.71 -10.55
N LEU A 59 -5.08 12.33 -9.36
CA LEU A 59 -3.97 12.16 -8.43
C LEU A 59 -3.94 10.73 -7.89
N ALA A 60 -5.09 10.19 -7.48
CA ALA A 60 -5.20 8.83 -6.95
C ALA A 60 -4.74 7.79 -7.99
N PHE A 61 -5.29 7.83 -9.20
CA PHE A 61 -4.91 6.91 -10.28
C PHE A 61 -3.47 7.10 -10.73
N GLY A 62 -2.98 8.34 -10.82
CA GLY A 62 -1.59 8.61 -11.18
C GLY A 62 -0.61 8.05 -10.14
N ALA A 63 -0.89 8.29 -8.86
CA ALA A 63 -0.07 7.76 -7.77
C ALA A 63 -0.11 6.23 -7.69
N LEU A 64 -1.28 5.62 -7.86
CA LEU A 64 -1.42 4.16 -7.92
C LEU A 64 -0.71 3.56 -9.13
N GLY A 65 -0.77 4.23 -10.29
CA GLY A 65 -0.08 3.83 -11.51
C GLY A 65 1.45 3.82 -11.38
N LEU A 66 2.02 4.71 -10.55
CA LEU A 66 3.44 4.68 -10.18
C LEU A 66 3.74 3.67 -9.07
N PHE A 67 2.85 3.52 -8.10
CA PHE A 67 2.99 2.60 -6.99
C PHE A 67 3.15 1.15 -7.46
N VAL A 68 2.28 0.68 -8.37
CA VAL A 68 2.25 -0.71 -8.84
C VAL A 68 3.59 -1.20 -9.41
N PRO A 69 4.23 -0.52 -10.39
CA PRO A 69 5.51 -0.99 -10.94
C PRO A 69 6.65 -0.92 -9.93
N LEU A 70 6.67 0.06 -9.03
CA LEU A 70 7.65 0.13 -7.95
C LEU A 70 7.49 -1.03 -6.97
N HIS A 71 6.24 -1.35 -6.61
CA HIS A 71 5.90 -2.41 -5.68
C HIS A 71 6.26 -3.78 -6.27
N LEU A 72 6.02 -3.96 -7.57
CA LEU A 72 6.44 -5.16 -8.28
C LEU A 72 7.97 -5.28 -8.35
N SER A 73 8.67 -4.17 -8.58
CA SER A 73 10.14 -4.15 -8.59
C SER A 73 10.72 -4.51 -7.23
N ASP A 74 10.09 -4.03 -6.15
CA ASP A 74 10.44 -4.35 -4.78
C ASP A 74 10.23 -5.84 -4.45
N ALA A 75 9.07 -6.37 -4.85
CA ALA A 75 8.72 -7.77 -4.67
C ALA A 75 9.72 -8.72 -5.37
N ILE A 76 10.13 -8.38 -6.58
CA ILE A 76 11.09 -9.17 -7.39
C ILE A 76 12.52 -8.98 -6.88
N GLY A 77 12.89 -7.77 -6.49
CA GLY A 77 14.25 -7.39 -6.13
C GLY A 77 14.66 -7.80 -4.72
N PHE A 78 13.79 -7.57 -3.73
CA PHE A 78 14.16 -7.63 -2.32
C PHE A 78 13.34 -8.61 -1.48
N HIS A 79 12.13 -8.99 -1.92
CA HIS A 79 11.22 -9.83 -1.11
C HIS A 79 11.26 -11.33 -1.45
N ARG A 80 12.27 -11.80 -2.19
CA ARG A 80 12.40 -13.23 -2.54
C ARG A 80 12.65 -14.13 -1.33
N ASP A 81 13.50 -13.68 -0.42
CA ASP A 81 14.07 -14.49 0.67
C ASP A 81 13.60 -14.07 2.06
N ILE A 82 12.51 -13.30 2.16
CA ILE A 82 11.91 -12.93 3.45
C ILE A 82 11.37 -14.14 4.21
N ASP A 83 11.33 -14.03 5.54
CA ASP A 83 10.83 -15.09 6.41
C ASP A 83 9.38 -15.47 6.05
N ARG A 84 9.00 -16.72 6.30
CA ARG A 84 7.65 -17.21 5.98
C ARG A 84 6.55 -16.39 6.66
N ARG A 85 6.75 -15.96 7.91
CA ARG A 85 5.75 -15.16 8.64
C ARG A 85 5.62 -13.78 8.02
N GLU A 86 6.75 -13.12 7.76
CA GLU A 86 6.82 -11.83 7.04
C GLU A 86 6.09 -11.91 5.71
N ARG A 87 6.37 -12.94 4.91
CA ARG A 87 5.70 -13.18 3.62
C ARG A 87 4.18 -13.28 3.71
N LEU A 88 3.66 -13.90 4.77
CA LEU A 88 2.22 -14.03 4.98
C LEU A 88 1.57 -12.68 5.34
N VAL A 89 2.23 -11.88 6.19
CA VAL A 89 1.75 -10.54 6.56
C VAL A 89 1.86 -9.57 5.38
N HIS A 90 2.96 -9.63 4.63
CA HIS A 90 3.14 -8.88 3.39
C HIS A 90 2.03 -9.21 2.36
N ALA A 91 1.74 -10.49 2.15
CA ALA A 91 0.65 -10.91 1.28
C ALA A 91 -0.72 -10.43 1.77
N ALA A 92 -0.97 -10.49 3.09
CA ALA A 92 -2.20 -9.96 3.69
C ALA A 92 -2.33 -8.44 3.50
N ALA A 93 -1.24 -7.69 3.64
CA ALA A 93 -1.20 -6.25 3.35
C ALA A 93 -1.55 -5.97 1.89
N ASN A 94 -0.95 -6.69 0.95
CA ASN A 94 -1.24 -6.54 -0.49
C ASN A 94 -2.72 -6.83 -0.81
N LEU A 95 -3.27 -7.91 -0.26
CA LEU A 95 -4.69 -8.24 -0.44
C LEU A 95 -5.61 -7.18 0.18
N ALA A 96 -5.28 -6.66 1.37
CA ALA A 96 -6.04 -5.60 2.00
C ALA A 96 -6.00 -4.29 1.20
N LEU A 97 -4.85 -3.94 0.60
CA LEU A 97 -4.72 -2.77 -0.27
C LEU A 97 -5.58 -2.93 -1.53
N ILE A 98 -5.54 -4.10 -2.18
CA ILE A 98 -6.38 -4.40 -3.35
C ILE A 98 -7.85 -4.26 -2.98
N ALA A 99 -8.28 -4.86 -1.86
CA ALA A 99 -9.65 -4.76 -1.38
C ALA A 99 -10.06 -3.30 -1.11
N PHE A 100 -9.17 -2.48 -0.51
CA PHE A 100 -9.41 -1.05 -0.31
C PHE A 100 -9.56 -0.30 -1.63
N VAL A 101 -8.68 -0.53 -2.61
CA VAL A 101 -8.76 0.10 -3.94
C VAL A 101 -10.07 -0.25 -4.63
N THR A 102 -10.47 -1.52 -4.63
CA THR A 102 -11.75 -1.96 -5.20
C THR A 102 -12.94 -1.33 -4.48
N PHE A 103 -12.89 -1.25 -3.15
CA PHE A 103 -13.94 -0.61 -2.34
C PHE A 103 -14.04 0.89 -2.63
N TRP A 104 -12.90 1.60 -2.71
CA TRP A 104 -12.86 3.01 -3.07
C TRP A 104 -13.50 3.26 -4.44
N ILE A 105 -13.10 2.51 -5.47
CA ILE A 105 -13.67 2.63 -6.81
C ILE A 105 -15.18 2.38 -6.77
N SER A 106 -15.64 1.38 -6.02
CA SER A 106 -17.06 1.05 -5.90
C SER A 106 -17.85 2.18 -5.24
N VAL A 107 -17.36 2.73 -4.13
CA VAL A 107 -18.03 3.82 -3.40
C VAL A 107 -18.09 5.09 -4.25
N ASP A 108 -17.02 5.43 -4.97
CA ASP A 108 -16.98 6.64 -5.80
C ASP A 108 -17.77 6.48 -7.12
N SER A 109 -17.85 5.27 -7.67
CA SER A 109 -18.66 5.02 -8.88
C SER A 109 -20.16 5.03 -8.60
N LEU A 110 -20.58 4.76 -7.36
CA LEU A 110 -21.98 4.75 -6.96
C LEU A 110 -22.51 6.14 -6.56
N TRP A 111 -21.62 7.10 -6.30
CA TRP A 111 -21.95 8.46 -5.88
C TRP A 111 -21.19 9.51 -6.71
N PRO A 112 -21.65 9.83 -7.93
CA PRO A 112 -21.13 10.98 -8.68
C PRO A 112 -21.36 12.31 -7.96
#